data_AF-A0A849FDQ2-F1
#
_entry.id   AF-A0A849FDQ2-F1
#
_cell.length_a   1.000
_cell.length_b   1.000
_cell.length_c   1.000
_cell.angle_alpha   90.00
_cell.angle_beta   90.00
_cell.angle_gamma   90.00
#
_symmetry.space_group_name_H-M   'P 1'
#
loop_
_entity.id
_entity.type
_entity.pdbx_description
1 polymer ?
#
loop_
_entity_poly.entity_id
_entity_poly.type
_entity_poly.pdbx_seq_one_letter_code
_entity_poly.pdbx_strand_id
1 'polypeptide(L)'
;MSALEEYNLSAGAVARLTDPTPDLQRNYRQRDMIDGYGEKQENGRYNYNIIDLVGFWICDRLSQRGQVMDRRDGFAIGRRVARGIIVKVIKNERGIEHRPSYRYMLSDGCRLEGKVYGSSIGVVSNLSAVADLKFDRIEIINIDRLAKTMPAEIKALVMTAAENEADKFLEANDE
;
A
#
# COMPACT_ATOMS: atom_id res chain seq x y z
N MET A 1 14.97 -8.61 8.54
CA MET A 1 14.51 -7.24 8.21
C MET A 1 14.94 -6.98 6.79
N SER A 2 14.04 -6.46 5.96
CA SER A 2 14.30 -6.28 4.52
C SER A 2 14.76 -4.83 4.24
N ALA A 3 15.59 -4.57 3.23
CA ALA A 3 16.00 -3.21 2.88
C ALA A 3 14.81 -2.27 2.53
N LEU A 4 13.66 -2.81 2.13
CA LEU A 4 12.40 -2.06 2.02
C LEU A 4 11.89 -1.53 3.37
N GLU A 5 12.20 -2.21 4.47
CA GLU A 5 11.85 -1.84 5.84
C GLU A 5 12.91 -0.95 6.51
N GLU A 6 14.18 -1.14 6.14
CA GLU A 6 15.33 -0.38 6.69
C GLU A 6 15.52 0.99 6.01
N TYR A 7 14.94 1.19 4.83
CA TYR A 7 15.00 2.47 4.14
C TYR A 7 14.41 3.59 5.02
N ASN A 8 15.12 4.71 5.12
CA ASN A 8 14.82 5.70 6.14
C ASN A 8 14.55 7.08 5.53
N LEU A 9 13.28 7.36 5.25
CA LEU A 9 12.79 8.61 4.67
C LEU A 9 12.27 9.55 5.76
N SER A 10 12.74 10.79 5.76
CA SER A 10 12.10 11.85 6.55
C SER A 10 10.71 12.20 6.03
N ALA A 11 9.86 12.80 6.87
CA ALA A 11 8.56 13.34 6.46
C ALA A 11 8.64 14.27 5.24
N GLY A 12 9.70 15.10 5.16
CA GLY A 12 9.94 15.99 4.02
C GLY A 12 10.34 15.23 2.75
N ALA A 13 11.03 14.09 2.87
CA ALA A 13 11.32 13.24 1.72
C ALA A 13 10.04 12.58 1.17
N VAL A 14 9.16 12.08 2.04
CA VAL A 14 7.85 11.53 1.65
C VAL A 14 6.99 12.60 0.95
N ALA A 15 6.96 13.82 1.50
CA ALA A 15 6.17 14.93 0.95
C ALA A 15 6.66 15.44 -0.42
N ARG A 16 7.89 15.12 -0.83
CA ARG A 16 8.38 15.45 -2.19
C ARG A 16 7.89 14.48 -3.26
N LEU A 17 7.41 13.31 -2.86
CA LEU A 17 7.05 12.21 -3.76
C LEU A 17 5.55 11.87 -3.69
N THR A 18 4.84 12.42 -2.70
CA THR A 18 3.43 12.16 -2.42
C THR A 18 2.73 13.48 -2.07
N ASP A 19 1.40 13.51 -2.07
CA ASP A 19 0.65 14.75 -1.82
C ASP A 19 0.77 15.33 -0.39
N PRO A 20 0.82 14.53 0.71
CA PRO A 20 0.74 15.10 2.04
C PRO A 20 2.03 15.78 2.49
N THR A 21 1.93 17.07 2.75
CA THR A 21 2.97 17.87 3.42
C THR A 21 3.31 17.31 4.81
N PRO A 22 4.47 17.64 5.40
CA PRO A 22 4.82 17.18 6.74
C PRO A 22 3.77 17.54 7.81
N ASP A 23 3.13 18.70 7.69
CA ASP A 23 2.06 19.12 8.60
C ASP A 23 0.79 18.29 8.41
N LEU A 24 0.43 17.94 7.17
CA LEU A 24 -0.68 17.02 6.90
C LEU A 24 -0.38 15.62 7.44
N GLN A 25 0.83 15.11 7.27
CA GLN A 25 1.24 13.83 7.85
C GLN A 25 1.12 13.84 9.39
N ARG A 26 1.52 14.95 10.04
CA ARG A 26 1.36 15.14 11.48
C ARG A 26 -0.12 15.16 11.88
N ASN A 27 -0.96 15.87 11.14
CA ASN A 27 -2.39 15.95 11.37
C ASN A 27 -3.07 14.56 11.23
N TYR A 28 -2.75 13.83 10.17
CA TYR A 28 -3.24 12.47 9.96
C TYR A 28 -2.84 11.54 11.10
N ARG A 29 -1.63 11.68 11.63
CA ARG A 29 -1.19 10.90 12.79
C ARG A 29 -1.95 11.28 14.07
N GLN A 30 -2.18 12.56 14.32
CA GLN A 30 -2.98 13.02 15.48
C GLN A 30 -4.44 12.54 15.43
N ARG A 31 -4.92 12.12 14.26
CA ARG A 31 -6.26 11.57 14.02
C ARG A 31 -6.27 10.04 13.87
N ASP A 32 -5.15 9.39 14.18
CA ASP A 32 -4.93 7.94 14.05
C ASP A 32 -5.23 7.40 12.65
N MET A 33 -5.05 8.22 11.60
CA MET A 33 -5.34 7.81 10.22
C MET A 33 -4.20 7.05 9.56
N ILE A 34 -2.96 7.30 9.99
CA ILE A 34 -1.76 6.65 9.49
C ILE A 34 -1.12 5.78 10.58
N ASP A 35 -1.96 5.11 11.36
CA ASP A 35 -1.46 4.21 12.41
C ASP A 35 -0.58 3.10 11.80
N GLY A 36 0.53 2.86 12.49
CA GLY A 36 1.63 2.03 12.05
C GLY A 36 2.51 2.60 10.94
N TYR A 37 2.17 3.69 10.25
CA TYR A 37 3.09 4.31 9.28
C TYR A 37 4.24 5.02 9.99
N GLY A 38 5.46 4.66 9.59
CA GLY A 38 6.69 5.22 10.09
C GLY A 38 7.00 4.87 11.54
N GLU A 39 8.25 5.09 11.91
CA GLU A 39 8.79 4.83 13.24
C GLU A 39 9.22 6.14 13.90
N LYS A 40 8.78 6.33 15.15
CA LYS A 40 9.16 7.49 15.95
C LYS A 40 10.59 7.31 16.46
N GLN A 41 11.46 8.23 16.10
CA GLN A 41 12.86 8.26 16.51
C GLN A 41 13.02 8.91 17.89
N GLU A 42 14.20 8.73 18.50
CA GLU A 42 14.55 9.32 19.80
C GLU A 42 14.41 10.85 19.83
N ASN A 43 14.72 11.52 18.72
CA ASN A 43 14.58 12.97 18.57
C ASN A 43 13.13 13.45 18.37
N GLY A 44 12.15 12.54 18.46
CA GLY A 44 10.72 12.82 18.30
C GLY A 44 10.25 12.98 16.85
N ARG A 45 11.14 12.90 15.87
CA ARG A 45 10.78 12.90 14.44
C ARG A 45 10.34 11.50 14.01
N TYR A 46 9.59 11.45 12.90
CA TYR A 46 9.18 10.19 12.30
C TYR A 46 9.97 9.95 11.02
N ASN A 47 10.39 8.70 10.87
CA ASN A 47 11.00 8.17 9.67
C ASN A 47 10.07 7.15 9.04
N TYR A 48 10.09 7.05 7.72
CA TYR A 48 9.20 6.20 6.94
C TYR A 48 10.03 5.29 6.04
N ASN A 49 9.56 4.07 5.83
CA ASN A 49 10.21 3.15 4.92
C ASN A 49 9.56 3.16 3.52
N ILE A 50 10.08 2.35 2.60
CA ILE A 50 9.55 2.30 1.22
C ILE A 50 8.10 1.83 1.19
N ILE A 51 7.73 0.91 2.07
CA ILE A 51 6.35 0.40 2.18
C ILE A 51 5.40 1.53 2.59
N ASP A 52 5.81 2.35 3.55
CA ASP A 52 5.05 3.50 4.01
C ASP A 52 4.91 4.54 2.89
N LEU A 53 6.01 4.88 2.18
CA LEU A 53 5.99 5.79 1.03
C LEU A 53 5.00 5.33 -0.04
N VAL A 54 5.10 4.06 -0.45
CA VAL A 54 4.19 3.47 -1.44
C VAL A 54 2.75 3.47 -0.92
N GLY A 55 2.55 3.20 0.38
CA GLY A 55 1.25 3.28 1.03
C GLY A 55 0.63 4.69 0.99
N PHE A 56 1.42 5.75 1.18
CA PHE A 56 0.96 7.14 1.04
C PHE A 56 0.49 7.41 -0.39
N TRP A 57 1.32 7.05 -1.39
CA TRP A 57 0.97 7.23 -2.79
C TRP A 57 -0.30 6.45 -3.20
N ILE A 58 -0.46 5.19 -2.73
CA ILE A 58 -1.67 4.41 -3.00
C ILE A 58 -2.90 5.09 -2.39
N CYS A 59 -2.79 5.55 -1.14
CA CYS A 59 -3.87 6.30 -0.51
C CYS A 59 -4.26 7.50 -1.36
N ASP A 60 -3.30 8.28 -1.88
CA ASP A 60 -3.56 9.45 -2.74
C ASP A 60 -4.35 9.06 -3.98
N ARG A 61 -3.97 7.96 -4.63
CA ARG A 61 -4.66 7.46 -5.82
C ARG A 61 -6.07 6.96 -5.53
N LEU A 62 -6.26 6.27 -4.41
CA LEU A 62 -7.56 5.74 -4.00
C LEU A 62 -8.52 6.81 -3.47
N SER A 63 -7.99 7.95 -3.00
CA SER A 63 -8.80 9.04 -2.43
C SER A 63 -9.02 10.20 -3.42
N GLN A 64 -8.37 10.21 -4.58
CA GLN A 64 -8.54 11.23 -5.61
C GLN A 64 -9.79 10.97 -6.49
N ARG A 65 -10.35 12.06 -7.04
CA ARG A 65 -11.65 12.16 -7.76
C ARG A 65 -12.05 10.92 -8.58
N GLY A 66 -13.24 10.38 -8.28
CA GLY A 66 -13.90 9.29 -9.02
C GLY A 66 -13.91 7.94 -8.28
N GLN A 67 -13.06 7.78 -7.28
CA GLN A 67 -13.09 6.66 -6.34
C GLN A 67 -13.16 7.27 -4.94
N VAL A 68 -14.37 7.39 -4.38
CA VAL A 68 -14.57 8.09 -3.09
C VAL A 68 -14.34 7.09 -1.97
N MET A 69 -13.09 6.64 -1.84
CA MET A 69 -12.64 5.97 -0.62
C MET A 69 -12.30 7.04 0.42
N ASP A 70 -12.75 6.82 1.67
CA ASP A 70 -12.34 7.70 2.76
C ASP A 70 -10.82 7.65 2.93
N ARG A 71 -10.21 8.80 3.22
CA ARG A 71 -8.75 8.92 3.34
C ARG A 71 -8.17 7.98 4.41
N ARG A 72 -8.90 7.74 5.51
CA ARG A 72 -8.49 6.79 6.56
C ARG A 72 -8.46 5.37 6.01
N ASP A 73 -9.50 4.96 5.27
CA ASP A 73 -9.57 3.65 4.64
C ASP A 73 -8.48 3.49 3.58
N GLY A 74 -8.21 4.55 2.81
CA GLY A 74 -7.14 4.60 1.82
C GLY A 74 -5.76 4.36 2.42
N PHE A 75 -5.47 4.87 3.62
CA PHE A 75 -4.22 4.58 4.32
C PHE A 75 -4.18 3.14 4.84
N ALA A 76 -5.24 2.67 5.48
CA ALA A 76 -5.30 1.30 5.98
C ALA A 76 -5.10 0.27 4.86
N ILE A 77 -5.74 0.49 3.71
CA ILE A 77 -5.64 -0.34 2.53
C ILE A 77 -4.27 -0.17 1.87
N GLY A 78 -3.84 1.07 1.65
CA GLY A 78 -2.60 1.40 0.94
C GLY A 78 -1.40 0.66 1.50
N ARG A 79 -1.25 0.68 2.83
CA ARG A 79 -0.16 -0.05 3.50
C ARG A 79 -0.24 -1.57 3.32
N ARG A 80 -1.44 -2.13 3.45
CA ARG A 80 -1.67 -3.59 3.34
C ARG A 80 -1.39 -4.13 1.94
N VAL A 81 -1.59 -3.31 0.90
CA VAL A 81 -1.36 -3.72 -0.50
C VAL A 81 -0.02 -3.25 -1.07
N ALA A 82 0.69 -2.33 -0.40
CA ALA A 82 1.95 -1.75 -0.85
C ALA A 82 2.99 -2.81 -1.24
N ARG A 83 3.20 -3.84 -0.40
CA ARG A 83 4.13 -4.94 -0.71
C ARG A 83 3.78 -5.66 -2.00
N GLY A 84 2.49 -5.99 -2.21
CA GLY A 84 2.04 -6.63 -3.44
C GLY A 84 2.29 -5.77 -4.67
N ILE A 85 2.08 -4.46 -4.56
CA ILE A 85 2.37 -3.52 -5.65
C ILE A 85 3.88 -3.41 -5.91
N ILE A 86 4.70 -3.31 -4.87
CA ILE A 86 6.17 -3.31 -4.99
C ILE A 86 6.67 -4.54 -5.74
N VAL A 87 6.20 -5.73 -5.36
CA VAL A 87 6.55 -6.98 -6.06
C VAL A 87 6.16 -6.91 -7.54
N LYS A 88 4.97 -6.39 -7.87
CA LYS A 88 4.54 -6.23 -9.26
C LYS A 88 5.38 -5.21 -10.03
N VAL A 89 5.79 -4.12 -9.40
CA VAL A 89 6.72 -3.15 -10.01
C VAL A 89 8.03 -3.84 -10.35
N ILE A 90 8.65 -4.54 -9.39
CA ILE A 90 9.92 -5.26 -9.59
C ILE A 90 9.80 -6.28 -10.74
N LYS A 91 8.72 -7.07 -10.76
CA LYS A 91 8.47 -8.06 -11.83
C LYS A 91 8.31 -7.39 -13.20
N ASN A 92 7.57 -6.28 -13.30
CA ASN A 92 7.41 -5.53 -14.54
C ASN A 92 8.75 -4.97 -15.05
N GLU A 93 9.54 -4.32 -14.19
CA GLU A 93 10.82 -3.72 -14.58
C GLU A 93 11.88 -4.76 -14.95
N ARG A 94 11.83 -5.95 -14.35
CA ARG A 94 12.74 -7.07 -14.67
C ARG A 94 12.24 -7.96 -15.82
N GLY A 95 11.09 -7.65 -16.43
CA GLY A 95 10.49 -8.45 -17.51
C GLY A 95 10.05 -9.86 -17.08
N ILE A 96 9.77 -10.07 -15.79
CA ILE A 96 9.34 -11.36 -15.25
C ILE A 96 7.84 -11.53 -15.49
N GLU A 97 7.46 -12.55 -16.26
CA GLU A 97 6.06 -12.88 -16.50
C GLU A 97 5.32 -13.20 -15.19
N HIS A 98 4.09 -12.68 -15.08
CA HIS A 98 3.24 -12.95 -13.94
C HIS A 98 1.77 -12.82 -14.31
N ARG A 99 0.92 -13.58 -13.61
CA ARG A 99 -0.53 -13.50 -13.79
C ARG A 99 -1.07 -12.20 -13.19
N PRO A 100 -2.18 -11.67 -13.74
CA PRO A 100 -2.93 -10.61 -13.10
C PRO A 100 -3.30 -10.98 -11.67
N SER A 101 -3.28 -10.01 -10.76
CA SER A 101 -3.66 -10.17 -9.37
C SER A 101 -4.50 -9.00 -8.89
N TYR A 102 -5.60 -9.30 -8.24
CA TYR A 102 -6.53 -8.36 -7.67
C TYR A 102 -6.53 -8.54 -6.16
N ARG A 103 -6.40 -7.44 -5.43
CA ARG A 103 -6.74 -7.42 -4.00
C ARG A 103 -8.21 -7.06 -3.90
N TYR A 104 -8.96 -7.82 -3.12
CA TYR A 104 -10.33 -7.46 -2.81
C TYR A 104 -10.47 -7.22 -1.31
N MET A 105 -11.41 -6.35 -0.95
CA MET A 105 -11.87 -6.17 0.41
C MET A 105 -13.37 -6.45 0.43
N LEU A 106 -13.80 -7.44 1.20
CA LEU A 106 -15.21 -7.70 1.47
C LEU A 106 -15.59 -6.95 2.73
N SER A 107 -16.74 -6.30 2.73
CA SER A 107 -17.45 -5.94 3.95
C SER A 107 -18.68 -6.82 4.03
N ASP A 108 -18.68 -7.76 4.97
CA ASP A 108 -19.85 -8.62 5.25
C ASP A 108 -20.88 -7.92 6.18
N GLY A 109 -20.60 -6.67 6.53
CA GLY A 109 -21.58 -5.77 7.12
C GLY A 109 -22.01 -6.13 8.53
N CYS A 110 -21.27 -6.96 9.28
CA CYS A 110 -21.62 -7.29 10.66
C CYS A 110 -21.64 -6.01 11.51
N ARG A 111 -22.83 -5.45 11.73
CA ARG A 111 -23.02 -4.23 12.51
C ARG A 111 -23.21 -4.59 13.98
N LEU A 112 -22.25 -4.21 14.82
CA LEU A 112 -22.39 -4.23 16.28
C LEU A 112 -22.49 -2.78 16.76
N GLU A 113 -23.54 -2.46 17.51
CA GLU A 113 -23.75 -1.12 18.10
C GLU A 113 -23.68 0.05 17.10
N GLY A 114 -24.16 -0.15 15.88
CA GLY A 114 -24.14 0.88 14.82
C GLY A 114 -22.79 1.07 14.13
N LYS A 115 -21.75 0.28 14.49
CA LYS A 115 -20.45 0.24 13.80
C LYS A 115 -20.33 -1.02 12.94
N VAL A 116 -19.82 -0.87 11.72
CA VAL A 116 -19.57 -1.99 10.79
C VAL A 116 -18.24 -2.67 11.18
N TYR A 117 -18.32 -3.95 11.51
CA TYR A 117 -17.19 -4.86 11.72
C TYR A 117 -17.25 -5.97 10.66
N GLY A 118 -16.10 -6.49 10.21
CA GLY A 118 -16.06 -7.60 9.24
C GLY A 118 -15.51 -7.26 7.85
N SER A 119 -14.45 -6.44 7.78
CA SER A 119 -13.68 -6.27 6.55
C SER A 119 -12.66 -7.40 6.40
N SER A 120 -12.77 -8.26 5.37
CA SER A 120 -11.74 -9.26 5.03
C SER A 120 -11.01 -8.87 3.75
N ILE A 121 -9.69 -9.09 3.71
CA ILE A 121 -8.85 -8.77 2.54
C ILE A 121 -8.28 -10.06 1.98
N GLY A 122 -8.45 -10.28 0.69
CA GLY A 122 -7.89 -11.42 -0.02
C GLY A 122 -7.19 -11.03 -1.32
N VAL A 123 -6.52 -12.00 -1.93
CA VAL A 123 -5.90 -11.88 -3.26
C VAL A 123 -6.51 -12.93 -4.16
N VAL A 124 -6.98 -12.53 -5.33
CA VAL A 124 -7.45 -13.45 -6.39
C VAL A 124 -6.74 -13.14 -7.69
N SER A 125 -6.47 -14.17 -8.47
CA SER A 125 -5.94 -14.04 -9.83
C SER A 125 -7.04 -13.83 -10.89
N ASN A 126 -8.30 -14.06 -10.52
CA ASN A 126 -9.48 -13.90 -11.37
C ASN A 126 -10.67 -13.42 -10.54
N LEU A 127 -11.38 -12.38 -11.02
CA LEU A 127 -12.54 -11.81 -10.34
C LEU A 127 -13.75 -12.76 -10.28
N SER A 128 -13.84 -13.76 -11.15
CA SER A 128 -14.88 -14.79 -11.03
C SER A 128 -14.78 -15.58 -9.71
N ALA A 129 -13.59 -15.66 -9.10
CA ALA A 129 -13.39 -16.34 -7.81
C ALA A 129 -14.06 -15.62 -6.63
N VAL A 130 -14.45 -14.35 -6.79
CA VAL A 130 -15.21 -13.60 -5.78
C VAL A 130 -16.71 -13.53 -6.08
N ALA A 131 -17.17 -14.09 -7.22
CA ALA A 131 -18.56 -14.01 -7.64
C ALA A 131 -19.51 -14.80 -6.72
N ASP A 132 -19.04 -15.90 -6.14
CA ASP A 132 -19.83 -16.77 -5.27
C ASP A 132 -19.79 -16.35 -3.79
N LEU A 133 -19.01 -15.33 -3.45
CA LEU A 133 -18.90 -14.82 -2.09
C LEU A 133 -20.13 -13.97 -1.75
N LYS A 134 -20.71 -14.17 -0.57
CA LYS A 134 -21.79 -13.32 -0.06
C LYS A 134 -21.19 -12.12 0.67
N PHE A 135 -21.52 -10.91 0.21
CA PHE A 135 -21.03 -9.65 0.79
C PHE A 135 -22.04 -8.53 0.58
N ASP A 136 -22.04 -7.54 1.47
CA ASP A 136 -22.83 -6.32 1.31
C ASP A 136 -22.12 -5.31 0.41
N ARG A 137 -20.77 -5.29 0.46
CA ARG A 137 -19.92 -4.46 -0.39
C ARG A 137 -18.61 -5.19 -0.68
N ILE A 138 -18.15 -5.09 -1.92
CA ILE A 138 -16.81 -5.49 -2.34
C ILE A 138 -16.07 -4.30 -2.94
N GLU A 139 -14.82 -4.14 -2.55
CA GLU A 139 -13.89 -3.22 -3.19
C GLU A 139 -12.79 -4.02 -3.86
N ILE A 140 -12.48 -3.70 -5.12
CA ILE A 140 -11.49 -4.42 -5.91
C ILE A 140 -10.39 -3.46 -6.33
N ILE A 141 -9.17 -3.81 -5.97
CA ILE A 141 -7.96 -3.06 -6.28
C ILE A 141 -7.16 -3.87 -7.29
N ASN A 142 -7.08 -3.34 -8.51
CA ASN A 142 -6.24 -3.91 -9.57
C ASN A 142 -4.77 -3.52 -9.31
N ILE A 143 -4.02 -4.45 -8.72
CA ILE A 143 -2.62 -4.26 -8.32
C ILE A 143 -1.75 -4.00 -9.55
N ASP A 144 -1.93 -4.76 -10.63
CA ASP A 144 -1.11 -4.63 -11.83
C ASP A 144 -1.32 -3.28 -12.52
N ARG A 145 -2.57 -2.80 -12.57
CA ARG A 145 -2.87 -1.48 -13.10
C ARG A 145 -2.26 -0.39 -12.22
N LEU A 146 -2.36 -0.50 -10.89
CA LEU A 146 -1.73 0.46 -9.99
C LEU A 146 -0.21 0.47 -10.18
N ALA A 147 0.44 -0.69 -10.17
CA ALA A 147 1.89 -0.84 -10.36
C ALA A 147 2.38 -0.17 -11.66
N LYS A 148 1.64 -0.31 -12.76
CA LYS A 148 1.96 0.35 -14.05
C LYS A 148 1.85 1.87 -14.01
N THR A 149 1.11 2.43 -13.06
CA THR A 149 0.94 3.89 -12.90
C THR A 149 1.81 4.50 -11.80
N MET A 150 2.73 3.72 -11.23
CA MET A 150 3.66 4.24 -10.22
C MET A 150 4.55 5.34 -10.83
N PRO A 151 4.65 6.52 -10.18
CA PRO A 151 5.57 7.58 -10.60
C PRO A 151 7.00 7.06 -10.73
N ALA A 152 7.74 7.56 -11.73
CA ALA A 152 9.08 7.09 -12.06
C ALA A 152 10.05 7.24 -10.89
N GLU A 153 9.92 8.31 -10.11
CA GLU A 153 10.76 8.63 -8.95
C GLU A 153 10.55 7.64 -7.81
N ILE A 154 9.29 7.29 -7.50
CA ILE A 154 8.99 6.26 -6.49
C ILE A 154 9.47 4.89 -6.98
N LYS A 155 9.23 4.59 -8.26
CA LYS A 155 9.68 3.35 -8.89
C LYS A 155 11.19 3.18 -8.82
N ALA A 156 11.97 4.23 -9.10
CA ALA A 156 13.43 4.19 -9.00
C ALA A 156 13.89 3.85 -7.58
N LEU A 157 13.28 4.47 -6.55
CA LEU A 157 13.59 4.15 -5.15
C LEU A 157 13.25 2.70 -4.79
N VAL A 158 12.11 2.18 -5.26
CA VAL A 158 11.72 0.79 -5.08
C VAL A 158 12.77 -0.15 -5.70
N MET A 159 13.21 0.14 -6.92
CA MET A 159 14.21 -0.68 -7.61
C MET A 159 15.57 -0.62 -6.92
N THR A 160 16.04 0.55 -6.51
CA THR A 160 17.29 0.68 -5.73
C THR A 160 17.21 -0.08 -4.41
N ALA A 161 16.10 0.00 -3.69
CA ALA A 161 15.92 -0.76 -2.45
C ALA A 161 15.90 -2.28 -2.72
N ALA A 162 15.25 -2.73 -3.79
CA ALA A 162 15.19 -4.14 -4.18
C ALA A 162 16.52 -4.70 -4.70
N GLU A 163 17.35 -3.87 -5.34
CA GLU A 163 18.72 -4.23 -5.73
C GLU A 163 19.61 -4.45 -4.51
N ASN A 164 19.45 -3.62 -3.47
CA ASN A 164 20.11 -3.80 -2.18
C ASN A 164 19.61 -5.07 -1.42
N GLU A 165 18.47 -5.65 -1.84
CA GLU A 165 17.94 -6.92 -1.34
C GLU A 165 18.17 -8.11 -2.29
N ALA A 166 18.84 -7.92 -3.44
CA ALA A 166 18.89 -8.92 -4.51
C ALA A 166 19.47 -10.28 -4.09
N ASP A 167 20.26 -10.33 -3.01
CA ASP A 167 20.78 -11.58 -2.43
C ASP A 167 19.78 -12.34 -1.54
N LYS A 168 18.59 -11.78 -1.25
CA LYS A 168 17.60 -12.35 -0.29
C LYS A 168 16.17 -12.45 -0.82
N PHE A 169 15.76 -11.61 -1.78
CA PHE A 169 14.34 -11.44 -2.13
C PHE A 169 13.78 -12.48 -3.11
N LEU A 170 14.64 -13.09 -3.93
CA LEU A 170 14.24 -14.09 -4.94
C LEU A 170 14.03 -15.49 -4.35
N GLU A 171 14.65 -15.81 -3.22
CA GLU A 171 14.50 -17.12 -2.57
C GLU A 171 13.21 -17.24 -1.72
N ALA A 172 12.62 -16.11 -1.32
CA ALA A 172 11.53 -16.08 -0.34
C ALA A 172 10.10 -15.91 -0.93
N ASN A 173 9.94 -15.75 -2.24
CA ASN A 173 8.65 -15.47 -2.88
C ASN A 173 8.27 -16.46 -4.00
N ASP A 174 8.93 -17.63 -4.05
CA ASP A 174 8.59 -18.78 -4.91
C ASP A 174 7.75 -19.86 -4.16
N GLU A 175 7.31 -19.58 -2.93
CA GLU A 175 6.28 -20.35 -2.17
C GLU A 175 4.93 -19.61 -2.17
#